data_AF-A0A6T6BTW6-F1
#
_entry.id   AF-A0A6T6BTW6-F1
#
_cell.length_a   1.000
_cell.length_b   1.000
_cell.length_c   1.000
_cell.angle_alpha   90.00
_cell.angle_beta   90.00
_cell.angle_gamma   90.00
#
_symmetry.space_group_name_H-M   'P 1'
#
loop_
_entity.id
_entity.type
_entity.pdbx_description
1 polymer ?
#
loop_
_entity_poly.entity_id
_entity_poly.type
_entity_poly.pdbx_seq_one_letter_code
_entity_poly.pdbx_strand_id
1 'polypeptide(L)'
;RDDAAAMVERLRPDEKSWSVLGRIFSLIFVAEWMDRSMLATMALASSNGTGPVIVGATLANIVCTSLAVLGATLVASKISERVVSLIAGLLFEVFAVVTFLEGPGN
;
A
#
# COMPACT_ATOMS: atom_id res chain seq x y z
N ARG A 1 -41.06 2.77 -7.90
CA ARG A 1 -40.62 3.79 -6.90
C ARG A 1 -40.32 3.11 -5.57
N ASP A 2 -41.00 2.01 -5.28
CA ASP A 2 -40.86 1.24 -4.04
C ASP A 2 -39.56 0.40 -3.98
N ASP A 3 -39.00 0.03 -5.14
CA ASP A 3 -37.77 -0.80 -5.22
C ASP A 3 -36.49 -0.03 -4.85
N ALA A 4 -36.44 1.28 -5.16
CA ALA A 4 -35.29 2.13 -4.85
C ALA A 4 -35.15 2.39 -3.35
N ALA A 5 -36.28 2.51 -2.64
CA ALA A 5 -36.28 2.67 -1.18
C ALA A 5 -35.83 1.38 -0.47
N ALA A 6 -36.20 0.20 -1.00
CA ALA A 6 -35.75 -1.09 -0.47
C ALA A 6 -34.24 -1.35 -0.68
N MET A 7 -33.64 -0.84 -1.75
CA MET A 7 -32.18 -0.88 -1.96
C MET A 7 -31.43 0.04 -0.99
N VAL A 8 -31.98 1.23 -0.71
CA VAL A 8 -31.39 2.17 0.26
C VAL A 8 -31.50 1.65 1.69
N GLU A 9 -32.59 0.96 2.04
CA GLU A 9 -32.77 0.33 3.37
C GLU A 9 -31.78 -0.83 3.61
N ARG A 10 -31.43 -1.60 2.56
CA ARG A 10 -30.39 -2.66 2.62
C ARG A 10 -28.95 -2.12 2.68
N LEU A 11 -28.77 -0.84 2.33
CA LEU A 11 -27.52 -0.11 2.46
C LEU A 11 -27.49 0.75 3.73
N ARG A 12 -28.30 0.43 4.75
CA ARG A 12 -28.07 0.95 6.10
C ARG A 12 -26.86 0.23 6.69
N PRO A 13 -25.70 0.89 6.83
CA PRO A 13 -24.57 0.29 7.51
C PRO A 13 -24.97 0.11 8.98
N ASP A 14 -24.97 -1.12 9.47
CA ASP A 14 -25.21 -1.43 10.87
C ASP A 14 -24.14 -0.71 11.72
N GLU A 15 -24.61 0.22 12.56
CA GLU A 15 -23.81 1.10 13.38
C GLU A 15 -23.20 0.33 14.55
N LYS A 16 -22.06 -0.30 14.32
CA LYS A 16 -20.97 -0.24 15.30
C LYS A 16 -19.73 0.29 14.61
N SER A 17 -19.57 1.61 14.69
CA SER A 17 -18.36 2.34 14.26
C SER A 17 -17.06 1.64 14.72
N TRP A 18 -17.10 0.99 15.89
CA TRP A 18 -16.01 0.19 16.42
C TRP A 18 -15.66 -1.06 15.60
N SER A 19 -16.64 -1.74 15.01
CA SER A 19 -16.43 -2.91 14.16
C SER A 19 -15.88 -2.54 12.79
N VAL A 20 -16.25 -1.38 12.27
CA VAL A 20 -15.69 -0.83 11.03
C VAL A 20 -14.24 -0.39 11.25
N LEU A 21 -13.96 0.29 12.36
CA LEU A 21 -12.62 0.69 12.75
C LEU A 21 -11.71 -0.54 12.92
N GLY A 22 -12.17 -1.57 13.62
CA GLY A 22 -11.41 -2.82 13.79
C GLY A 22 -11.10 -3.51 12.46
N ARG A 23 -12.05 -3.55 11.52
CA ARG A 23 -11.84 -4.13 10.18
C ARG A 23 -10.84 -3.35 9.34
N ILE A 24 -11.00 -2.02 9.28
CA ILE A 24 -10.09 -1.16 8.51
C ILE A 24 -8.70 -1.19 9.12
N PHE A 25 -8.60 -1.11 10.46
CA PHE A 25 -7.35 -1.26 11.17
C PHE A 25 -6.71 -2.62 10.88
N SER A 26 -7.42 -3.74 11.01
CA SER A 26 -6.84 -5.06 10.74
C SER A 26 -6.44 -5.25 9.28
N LEU A 27 -7.20 -4.72 8.32
CA LEU A 27 -6.84 -4.80 6.90
C LEU A 27 -5.59 -3.97 6.59
N ILE A 28 -5.53 -2.73 7.05
CA ILE A 28 -4.37 -1.84 6.87
C ILE A 28 -3.17 -2.37 7.64
N PHE A 29 -3.36 -2.79 8.88
CA PHE A 29 -2.33 -3.40 9.70
C PHE A 29 -1.81 -4.67 9.06
N VAL A 30 -2.62 -5.62 8.61
CA VAL A 30 -2.08 -6.81 7.94
C VAL A 30 -1.36 -6.44 6.62
N ALA A 31 -1.84 -5.43 5.90
CA ALA A 31 -1.17 -4.93 4.70
C ALA A 31 0.19 -4.24 4.98
N GLU A 32 0.30 -3.49 6.08
CA GLU A 32 1.45 -2.66 6.46
C GLU A 32 2.41 -3.35 7.44
N TRP A 33 1.91 -4.23 8.29
CA TRP A 33 2.69 -4.97 9.30
C TRP A 33 3.56 -6.06 8.67
N MET A 34 3.41 -6.24 7.35
CA MET A 34 4.33 -6.98 6.52
C MET A 34 5.28 -6.09 5.70
N ASP A 35 5.41 -4.80 6.04
CA ASP A 35 6.34 -3.93 5.31
C ASP A 35 7.79 -4.26 5.73
N ARG A 36 8.56 -4.70 4.74
CA ARG A 36 9.96 -5.11 4.84
C ARG A 36 10.82 -4.05 5.52
N SER A 37 10.40 -2.78 5.52
CA SER A 37 11.09 -1.68 6.19
C SER A 37 11.29 -1.93 7.69
N MET A 38 10.34 -2.56 8.39
CA MET A 38 10.47 -2.82 9.83
C MET A 38 11.44 -3.97 10.13
N LEU A 39 11.41 -5.05 9.34
CA LEU A 39 12.37 -6.14 9.41
C LEU A 39 13.77 -5.71 8.95
N ALA A 40 13.88 -4.88 7.91
CA ALA A 40 15.14 -4.32 7.43
C ALA A 40 15.77 -3.39 8.48
N THR A 41 14.97 -2.54 9.13
CA THR A 41 15.44 -1.67 10.21
C THR A 41 15.91 -2.49 11.42
N MET A 42 15.17 -3.55 11.78
CA MET A 42 15.52 -4.43 12.89
C MET A 42 16.80 -5.25 12.59
N ALA A 43 16.96 -5.77 11.37
CA ALA A 43 18.16 -6.49 10.93
C ALA A 43 19.40 -5.58 10.84
N LEU A 44 19.25 -4.35 10.35
CA LEU A 44 20.34 -3.38 10.34
C LEU A 44 20.71 -2.93 11.76
N ALA A 45 19.72 -2.64 12.61
CA ALA A 45 19.95 -2.21 14.00
C ALA A 45 20.65 -3.30 14.82
N SER A 46 20.34 -4.57 14.54
CA SER A 46 20.97 -5.73 15.18
C SER A 46 22.43 -5.95 14.78
N SER A 47 22.90 -5.42 13.64
CA SER A 47 24.28 -5.65 13.16
C SER A 47 25.23 -4.45 13.31
N ASN A 48 24.74 -3.21 13.27
CA ASN A 48 25.58 -2.00 13.24
C ASN A 48 25.25 -0.95 14.32
N GLY A 49 24.28 -1.23 15.20
CA GLY A 49 23.78 -0.28 16.21
C GLY A 49 22.66 0.62 15.69
N THR A 50 21.72 0.98 16.56
CA THR A 50 20.44 1.62 16.18
C THR A 50 20.60 3.03 15.58
N GLY A 51 21.65 3.77 15.94
CA GLY A 51 21.86 5.16 15.52
C GLY A 51 22.11 5.36 14.02
N PRO A 52 23.13 4.71 13.42
CA PRO A 52 23.44 4.83 11.99
C PRO A 52 22.31 4.39 11.06
N VAL A 53 21.50 3.42 11.52
CA VAL A 53 20.42 2.82 10.74
C VAL A 53 19.25 3.78 10.59
N ILE A 54 18.86 4.45 11.68
CA ILE A 54 17.79 5.45 11.65
C ILE A 54 18.17 6.61 10.72
N VAL A 55 19.41 7.09 10.82
CA VAL A 55 19.90 8.20 10.00
C VAL A 55 19.97 7.79 8.52
N GLY A 56 20.52 6.62 8.22
CA GLY A 56 20.60 6.09 6.86
C GLY A 56 19.23 5.85 6.23
N ALA A 57 18.30 5.23 6.97
CA ALA A 57 16.93 4.98 6.50
C ALA A 57 16.17 6.29 6.25
N THR A 58 16.30 7.26 7.14
CA THR A 58 15.65 8.58 6.98
C THR A 58 16.18 9.31 5.75
N LEU A 59 17.50 9.36 5.58
CA LEU A 59 18.12 9.99 4.41
C LEU A 59 17.73 9.29 3.10
N ALA A 60 17.79 7.96 3.07
CA ALA A 60 17.37 7.19 1.91
C ALA A 60 15.91 7.46 1.54
N ASN A 61 15.02 7.53 2.55
CA ASN A 61 13.60 7.78 2.32
C ASN A 61 13.33 9.21 1.81
N ILE A 62 14.02 10.21 2.35
CA ILE A 62 13.93 11.60 1.87
C ILE A 62 14.38 11.69 0.41
N VAL A 63 15.51 11.06 0.07
CA VAL A 63 16.06 11.07 -1.29
C VAL A 63 15.12 10.35 -2.25
N CYS A 64 14.64 9.15 -1.88
CA CYS A 64 13.73 8.36 -2.70
C CYS A 64 12.41 9.10 -2.94
N THR A 65 11.81 9.68 -1.89
CA THR A 65 10.57 10.46 -2.00
C THR A 65 10.78 11.69 -2.86
N SER A 66 11.89 12.40 -2.69
CA SER A 66 12.22 13.58 -3.49
C SER A 66 12.37 13.22 -4.98
N LEU A 67 13.07 12.13 -5.30
CA LEU A 67 13.17 11.61 -6.66
C LEU A 67 11.80 11.22 -7.23
N ALA A 68 11.00 10.50 -6.44
CA ALA A 68 9.67 10.06 -6.85
C ALA A 68 8.75 11.25 -7.13
N VAL A 69 8.75 12.28 -6.28
CA VAL A 69 7.93 13.49 -6.48
C VAL A 69 8.41 14.29 -7.69
N LEU A 70 9.73 14.46 -7.89
CA LEU A 70 10.25 15.16 -9.06
C LEU A 70 9.95 14.40 -10.36
N GLY A 71 10.17 13.09 -10.36
CA GLY A 71 9.83 12.23 -11.49
C GLY A 71 8.32 12.21 -11.78
N ALA A 72 7.50 12.07 -10.73
CA ALA A 72 6.05 12.10 -10.85
C ALA A 72 5.54 13.46 -11.34
N THR A 73 6.13 14.58 -10.92
CA THR A 73 5.74 15.91 -11.39
C THR A 73 6.05 16.11 -12.87
N LEU A 74 7.21 15.63 -13.34
CA LEU A 74 7.56 15.63 -14.76
C LEU A 74 6.59 14.77 -15.58
N VAL A 75 6.22 13.60 -15.07
CA VAL A 75 5.30 12.66 -15.71
C VAL A 75 3.84 13.16 -15.68
N ALA A 76 3.40 13.77 -14.57
CA ALA A 76 2.04 14.29 -14.38
C ALA A 76 1.70 15.41 -15.36
N SER A 77 2.70 16.18 -15.82
CA SER A 77 2.51 17.20 -16.86
C SER A 77 2.15 16.62 -18.24
N LYS A 78 2.41 15.32 -18.48
CA LYS A 78 2.21 14.66 -19.78
C LYS A 78 1.31 13.42 -19.77
N ILE A 79 1.01 12.84 -18.60
CA ILE A 79 0.30 11.56 -18.52
C ILE A 79 -1.07 11.73 -17.85
N SER A 80 -2.12 11.36 -18.58
CA SER A 80 -3.49 11.25 -18.08
C SER A 80 -3.60 10.19 -16.99
N GLU A 81 -4.31 10.46 -15.89
CA GLU A 81 -4.58 9.51 -14.78
C GLU A 81 -5.01 8.11 -15.26
N ARG A 82 -5.69 8.02 -16.42
CA ARG A 82 -6.11 6.76 -17.02
C ARG A 82 -4.93 5.85 -17.39
N VAL A 83 -3.82 6.41 -17.88
CA VAL A 83 -2.63 5.63 -18.27
C VAL A 83 -1.91 5.10 -17.03
N VAL A 84 -1.83 5.92 -15.97
CA VAL A 84 -1.24 5.49 -14.69
C VAL A 84 -2.07 4.35 -14.08
N SER A 85 -3.40 4.47 -14.09
CA SER A 85 -4.29 3.43 -13.60
C SER A 85 -4.21 2.15 -14.44
N LEU A 86 -4.08 2.26 -15.77
CA LEU A 86 -3.89 1.11 -16.67
C LEU A 86 -2.57 0.39 -16.37
N ILE A 87 -1.46 1.13 -16.25
CA ILE A 87 -0.14 0.56 -15.94
C ILE A 87 -0.15 -0.10 -14.56
N ALA A 88 -0.74 0.54 -13.55
CA ALA A 88 -0.85 -0.04 -12.21
C ALA A 88 -1.68 -1.33 -12.22
N GLY A 89 -2.79 -1.37 -12.96
CA GLY A 89 -3.61 -2.57 -13.12
C GLY A 89 -2.84 -3.70 -13.82
N LEU A 90 -2.12 -3.38 -14.90
CA LEU A 90 -1.31 -4.35 -15.66
C LEU A 90 -0.16 -4.91 -14.82
N LEU A 91 0.53 -4.06 -14.07
CA LEU A 91 1.58 -4.47 -13.14
C LEU A 91 1.02 -5.36 -12.03
N PHE A 92 -0.17 -5.02 -11.50
CA PHE A 92 -0.82 -5.83 -10.48
C PHE A 92 -1.20 -7.22 -10.99
N GLU A 93 -1.70 -7.30 -12.22
CA GLU A 93 -2.03 -8.56 -12.88
C GLU A 93 -0.77 -9.41 -13.13
N VAL A 94 0.31 -8.81 -13.62
CA VAL A 94 1.61 -9.49 -13.77
C VAL A 94 2.12 -10.01 -12.44
N PHE A 95 2.07 -9.18 -11.39
CA PHE A 95 2.53 -9.57 -10.06
C PHE A 95 1.70 -10.72 -9.48
N ALA A 96 0.38 -10.70 -9.69
CA ALA A 96 -0.51 -11.77 -9.29
C ALA A 96 -0.18 -13.08 -10.01
N VAL A 97 0.08 -13.03 -11.33
CA VAL A 97 0.49 -14.22 -12.10
C VAL A 97 1.84 -14.74 -11.65
N VAL A 98 2.83 -13.86 -11.47
CA VAL A 98 4.16 -14.25 -10.99
C VAL A 98 4.07 -14.91 -9.61
N THR A 99 3.33 -14.31 -8.68
CA THR A 99 3.10 -14.88 -7.33
C THR A 99 2.36 -16.22 -7.40
N PHE A 100 1.41 -16.36 -8.33
CA PHE A 100 0.69 -17.62 -8.53
C PHE A 100 1.59 -18.72 -9.10
N LEU A 101 2.53 -18.37 -9.99
CA LEU A 101 3.49 -19.30 -10.57
C LEU A 101 4.64 -19.65 -9.62
N GLU A 102 5.07 -18.70 -8.78
CA GLU A 102 6.03 -18.90 -7.68
C GLU A 102 5.40 -19.53 -6.44
N GLY A 103 4.27 -20.24 -6.59
CA GLY A 103 3.54 -20.88 -5.50
C GLY A 103 4.45 -21.61 -4.48
N PRO A 104 4.04 -21.71 -3.20
CA PRO A 104 4.91 -21.99 -2.04
C PRO A 104 5.49 -23.41 -2.02
N GLY A 105 6.42 -23.73 -2.94
CA GLY A 105 6.93 -25.08 -3.12
C GLY A 105 8.04 -25.29 -4.15
N ASN A 106 8.94 -24.31 -4.35
CA ASN A 106 10.28 -24.57 -4.91
C ASN A 106 11.36 -24.21 -3.89
#